data_AF-A0A316D7U7-F1
#
_entry.id   AF-A0A316D7U7-F1
#
_cell.length_a   1.000
_cell.length_b   1.000
_cell.length_c   1.000
_cell.angle_alpha   90.00
_cell.angle_beta   90.00
_cell.angle_gamma   90.00
#
_symmetry.space_group_name_H-M   'P 1'
#
loop_
_entity.id
_entity.type
_entity.pdbx_description
1 polymer ?
#
loop_
_entity_poly.entity_id
_entity_poly.type
_entity_poly.pdbx_seq_one_letter_code
_entity_poly.pdbx_strand_id
1 'polypeptide(L)'
;MATYMGFKIFDREEVDGIIEKIREGLNVSTQEINILYDAIYQSYVGGDDFIIKSLSIHEMRYQLDCIMRALWVIIRHGKIKDKGYVFNKLYLASGGVGYKSRKNIFIKKDLCRGGTIGFRDRYGYVKFLFSTNGSGAILILKHDYGINVLKYIKEIIDIINNEYLKDIGYDVFFDKIEILFKDEDGTYFKVSFSDLGELVNESYYGKELFEKIWSTFEYKLNKKNNGGTGNEVFFFAKQPYTAYKHIRECIQSANKEIFIIDPYISSDIFELLEMTDESIKIRIITMKLQGDAKVVADKFKKERGNFDFRFSDKFHDRYIFVDNTCYMLGSSLNSFGDRATTLVSVNDVRVKKAIEQYAESVWFERQI
;
A
#
# COMPACT_ATOMS: atom_id res chain seq x y z
N MET A 1 -7.42 22.72 13.43
CA MET A 1 -6.10 22.09 13.23
C MET A 1 -6.19 20.65 13.72
N ALA A 2 -6.08 19.67 12.82
CA ALA A 2 -6.16 18.26 13.19
C ALA A 2 -4.84 17.82 13.87
N THR A 3 -4.97 17.04 14.93
CA THR A 3 -3.86 16.48 15.72
C THR A 3 -3.93 14.96 15.61
N TYR A 4 -2.82 14.30 15.28
CA TYR A 4 -2.70 12.84 15.40
C TYR A 4 -1.66 12.55 16.48
N MET A 5 -2.06 11.80 17.52
CA MET A 5 -1.22 11.48 18.69
C MET A 5 -0.54 12.68 19.38
N GLY A 6 -1.18 13.84 19.42
CA GLY A 6 -0.63 15.04 20.10
C GLY A 6 0.48 15.77 19.35
N PHE A 7 0.83 15.33 18.13
CA PHE A 7 1.77 16.05 17.26
C PHE A 7 1.02 16.96 16.28
N LYS A 8 1.53 18.19 16.14
CA LYS A 8 1.03 19.17 15.16
C LYS A 8 1.44 18.70 13.77
N ILE A 9 0.50 18.63 12.82
CA ILE A 9 0.84 18.49 11.39
C ILE A 9 1.73 19.68 11.03
N PHE A 10 2.98 19.40 10.66
CA PHE A 10 3.95 20.43 10.32
C PHE A 10 3.72 20.94 8.91
N ASP A 11 4.06 22.20 8.68
CA ASP A 11 4.07 22.78 7.35
C ASP A 11 5.35 22.37 6.62
N ARG A 12 5.21 21.62 5.53
CA ARG A 12 6.35 21.15 4.73
C ARG A 12 7.03 22.28 3.95
N GLU A 13 6.32 23.37 3.65
CA GLU A 13 6.91 24.55 3.00
C GLU A 13 7.84 25.29 3.97
N GLU A 14 7.41 25.43 5.23
CA GLU A 14 8.26 25.94 6.30
C GLU A 14 9.53 25.07 6.48
N VAL A 15 9.37 23.75 6.43
CA VAL A 15 10.52 22.81 6.48
C VAL A 15 11.46 22.99 5.30
N ASP A 16 10.97 23.13 4.08
CA ASP A 16 11.82 23.40 2.91
C ASP A 16 12.59 24.72 3.09
N GLY A 17 11.95 25.77 3.60
CA GLY A 17 12.62 27.04 3.92
C GLY A 17 13.75 26.87 4.96
N ILE A 18 13.55 26.05 5.99
CA ILE A 18 14.57 25.76 7.01
C ILE A 18 15.74 24.96 6.41
N ILE A 19 15.44 23.94 5.60
CA ILE A 19 16.44 23.11 4.91
C ILE A 19 17.32 23.98 4.00
N GLU A 20 16.71 24.91 3.26
CA GLU A 20 17.42 25.84 2.38
C GLU A 20 18.31 26.82 3.17
N LYS A 21 17.83 27.36 4.30
CA LYS A 21 18.68 28.17 5.20
C LYS A 21 19.92 27.41 5.69
N ILE A 22 19.75 26.16 6.11
CA ILE A 22 20.88 25.32 6.56
C ILE A 22 21.88 25.11 5.40
N ARG A 23 21.37 24.80 4.20
CA ARG A 23 22.19 24.57 3.00
C ARG A 23 23.02 25.80 2.62
N GLU A 24 22.43 26.99 2.74
CA GLU A 24 23.08 28.26 2.41
C GLU A 24 23.97 28.80 3.54
N GLY A 25 24.05 28.10 4.68
CA GLY A 25 24.84 28.54 5.83
C GLY A 25 24.27 29.77 6.53
N LEU A 26 22.97 30.05 6.35
CA LEU A 26 22.27 31.14 7.01
C LEU A 26 21.99 30.80 8.48
N ASN A 27 21.71 31.82 9.28
CA ASN A 27 21.37 31.62 10.69
C ASN A 27 20.01 30.92 10.83
N VAL A 28 19.97 29.86 11.64
CA VAL A 28 18.77 29.09 11.95
C VAL A 28 18.53 29.11 13.46
N SER A 29 17.33 29.52 13.84
CA SER A 29 16.90 29.60 15.24
C SER A 29 16.67 28.21 15.85
N THR A 30 16.70 28.13 17.18
CA THR A 30 16.36 26.89 17.89
C THR A 30 14.93 26.41 17.59
N GLN A 31 13.99 27.34 17.38
CA GLN A 31 12.61 27.01 17.04
C GLN A 31 12.50 26.33 15.68
N GLU A 32 13.19 26.85 14.66
CA GLU A 32 13.24 26.24 13.33
C GLU A 32 13.88 24.84 13.36
N ILE A 33 14.91 24.65 14.18
CA ILE A 33 15.52 23.31 14.35
C ILE A 33 14.55 22.32 14.99
N ASN A 34 13.74 22.76 15.97
CA ASN A 34 12.72 21.89 16.56
C ASN A 34 11.66 21.51 15.53
N ILE A 35 11.24 22.44 14.66
CA ILE A 35 10.29 22.16 13.57
C ILE A 35 10.87 21.11 12.61
N LEU A 36 12.12 21.26 12.19
CA LEU A 36 12.79 20.28 11.33
C LEU A 36 12.93 18.92 12.01
N TYR A 37 13.28 18.90 13.30
CA TYR A 37 13.36 17.67 14.08
C TYR A 37 12.02 16.95 14.17
N ASP A 38 10.94 17.67 14.51
CA ASP A 38 9.60 17.10 14.60
C ASP A 38 9.13 16.57 13.25
N ALA A 39 9.43 17.28 12.16
CA ALA A 39 9.13 16.87 10.80
C ALA A 39 9.86 15.58 10.40
N ILE A 40 11.15 15.48 10.71
CA ILE A 40 11.94 14.25 10.54
C ILE A 40 11.31 13.14 11.37
N TYR A 41 11.12 13.35 12.67
CA TYR A 41 10.57 12.35 13.58
C TYR A 41 9.23 11.79 13.09
N GLN A 42 8.29 12.66 12.73
CA GLN A 42 6.98 12.25 12.21
C GLN A 42 7.09 11.45 10.91
N SER A 43 7.99 11.85 9.99
CA SER A 43 8.17 11.17 8.71
C SER A 43 8.77 9.76 8.87
N TYR A 44 9.69 9.54 9.81
CA TYR A 44 10.37 8.24 9.98
C TYR A 44 9.71 7.32 11.01
N VAL A 45 9.10 7.85 12.07
CA VAL A 45 8.54 7.05 13.17
C VAL A 45 7.07 6.70 12.93
N GLY A 46 6.35 7.51 12.15
CA GLY A 46 4.92 7.29 11.85
C GLY A 46 4.61 6.02 11.05
N GLY A 47 5.61 5.33 10.50
CA GLY A 47 5.49 3.98 9.96
C GLY A 47 4.73 3.81 8.62
N ASP A 48 3.99 4.82 8.15
CA ASP A 48 3.17 4.74 6.92
C ASP A 48 3.45 5.81 5.85
N ASP A 49 4.59 6.50 5.93
CA ASP A 49 4.95 7.52 4.94
C ASP A 49 5.29 6.90 3.56
N PHE A 50 4.51 7.25 2.54
CA PHE A 50 4.61 6.68 1.18
C PHE A 50 5.98 6.90 0.52
N ILE A 51 6.61 8.05 0.78
CA ILE A 51 7.91 8.41 0.22
C ILE A 51 9.02 7.73 1.00
N ILE A 52 8.99 7.79 2.33
CA ILE A 52 10.02 7.15 3.17
C ILE A 52 10.03 5.63 2.96
N LYS A 53 8.87 4.98 2.80
CA LYS A 53 8.76 3.55 2.46
C LYS A 53 9.39 3.17 1.12
N SER A 54 9.61 4.13 0.22
CA SER A 54 10.25 3.87 -1.08
C SER A 54 11.78 3.84 -1.02
N LEU A 55 12.36 4.24 0.12
CA LEU A 55 13.81 4.26 0.30
C LEU A 55 14.35 2.84 0.45
N SER A 56 15.55 2.60 -0.10
CA SER A 56 16.26 1.35 0.12
C SER A 56 16.78 1.26 1.56
N ILE A 57 17.11 0.05 2.00
CA ILE A 57 17.73 -0.15 3.32
C ILE A 57 19.03 0.66 3.50
N HIS A 58 19.78 0.90 2.43
CA HIS A 58 21.00 1.70 2.47
C HIS A 58 20.69 3.20 2.68
N GLU A 59 19.70 3.72 1.96
CA GLU A 59 19.26 5.12 2.10
C GLU A 59 18.67 5.35 3.51
N MET A 60 17.83 4.43 4.00
CA MET A 60 17.29 4.49 5.36
C MET A 60 18.39 4.46 6.43
N ARG A 61 19.37 3.56 6.31
CA ARG A 61 20.51 3.47 7.26
C ARG A 61 21.33 4.74 7.25
N TYR A 62 21.57 5.34 6.09
CA TYR A 62 22.31 6.59 5.98
C TYR A 62 21.59 7.75 6.69
N GLN A 63 20.27 7.87 6.50
CA GLN A 63 19.48 8.90 7.16
C GLN A 63 19.45 8.70 8.68
N LEU A 64 19.26 7.46 9.15
CA LEU A 64 19.32 7.13 10.57
C LEU A 64 20.70 7.43 11.18
N ASP A 65 21.80 7.12 10.49
CA ASP A 65 23.15 7.49 10.95
C ASP A 65 23.31 9.01 11.10
N CYS A 66 22.77 9.80 10.16
CA CYS A 66 22.80 11.25 10.25
C CYS A 66 22.00 11.77 11.46
N ILE A 67 20.79 11.26 11.68
CA ILE A 67 19.95 11.60 12.84
C ILE A 67 20.68 11.25 14.15
N MET A 68 21.21 10.03 14.25
CA MET A 68 21.90 9.56 15.45
C MET A 68 23.15 10.38 15.77
N ARG A 69 23.92 10.80 14.76
CA ARG A 69 25.09 11.68 14.96
C ARG A 69 24.68 13.08 15.44
N ALA A 70 23.61 13.64 14.89
CA ALA A 70 23.09 14.93 15.35
C ALA A 70 22.64 14.84 16.83
N LEU A 71 21.85 13.82 17.16
CA LEU A 71 21.35 13.59 18.52
C LEU A 71 22.48 13.33 19.52
N TRP A 72 23.49 12.54 19.14
CA TRP A 72 24.62 12.24 20.02
C TRP A 72 25.39 13.51 20.45
N VAL A 73 25.60 14.46 19.54
CA VAL A 73 26.25 15.74 19.87
C VAL A 73 25.40 16.56 20.85
N ILE A 74 24.08 16.56 20.67
CA ILE A 74 23.14 17.28 21.55
C ILE A 74 23.15 16.65 22.95
N ILE A 75 22.98 15.33 23.04
CA ILE A 75 22.90 14.58 24.30
C ILE A 75 24.22 14.67 25.08
N ARG A 76 25.36 14.45 24.40
CA ARG A 76 26.68 14.43 25.06
C ARG A 76 27.04 15.76 25.72
N HIS A 77 26.60 16.87 25.14
CA HIS A 77 26.99 18.20 25.62
C HIS A 77 25.89 18.94 26.38
N GLY A 78 24.66 18.41 26.42
CA GLY A 78 23.49 19.06 27.02
C GLY A 78 23.11 20.39 26.35
N LYS A 79 23.76 20.73 25.23
CA LYS A 79 23.57 21.93 24.41
C LYS A 79 24.17 21.71 23.02
N ILE A 80 23.71 22.47 22.03
CA ILE A 80 24.28 22.43 20.68
C ILE A 80 25.63 23.17 20.69
N LYS A 81 26.72 22.44 20.96
CA LYS A 81 28.09 22.97 21.02
C LYS A 81 28.65 23.28 19.63
N ASP A 82 28.39 22.41 18.65
CA ASP A 82 28.78 22.58 17.25
C ASP A 82 27.51 22.66 16.38
N LYS A 83 26.98 23.88 16.25
CA LYS A 83 25.77 24.15 15.47
C LYS A 83 25.94 23.74 14.01
N GLY A 84 27.09 24.05 13.40
CA GLY A 84 27.36 23.74 12.00
C GLY A 84 27.31 22.24 11.72
N TYR A 85 27.97 21.43 12.56
CA TYR A 85 27.95 19.97 12.42
C TYR A 85 26.54 19.40 12.59
N VAL A 86 25.83 19.80 13.65
CA VAL A 86 24.48 19.29 13.95
C VAL A 86 23.51 19.66 12.83
N PHE A 87 23.54 20.90 12.36
CA PHE A 87 22.62 21.37 11.31
C PHE A 87 22.90 20.66 9.98
N ASN A 88 24.18 20.50 9.61
CA ASN A 88 24.53 19.73 8.42
C ASN A 88 24.03 18.27 8.52
N LYS A 89 24.11 17.63 9.69
CA LYS A 89 23.58 16.27 9.87
C LYS A 89 22.06 16.20 9.78
N LEU A 90 21.33 17.17 10.33
CA LEU A 90 19.87 17.25 10.18
C LEU A 90 19.47 17.52 8.72
N TYR A 91 20.21 18.36 8.01
CA TYR A 91 20.04 18.58 6.57
C TYR A 91 20.22 17.28 5.76
N LEU A 92 21.29 16.52 6.01
CA LEU A 92 21.51 15.24 5.33
C LEU A 92 20.43 14.18 5.66
N ALA A 93 19.78 14.30 6.82
CA ALA A 93 18.67 13.44 7.24
C ALA A 93 17.29 13.87 6.70
N SER A 94 17.16 15.07 6.13
CA SER A 94 15.86 15.63 5.71
C SER A 94 15.35 15.11 4.36
N GLY A 95 16.08 14.18 3.72
CA GLY A 95 15.66 13.57 2.45
C GLY A 95 14.32 12.85 2.58
N GLY A 96 13.31 13.33 1.87
CA GLY A 96 11.94 12.81 1.93
C GLY A 96 11.05 13.51 2.96
N VAL A 97 11.50 14.58 3.61
CA VAL A 97 10.71 15.32 4.60
C VAL A 97 10.01 16.54 3.99
N GLY A 98 10.76 17.41 3.30
CA GLY A 98 10.20 18.58 2.61
C GLY A 98 9.67 18.25 1.20
N TYR A 99 8.81 19.10 0.63
CA TYR A 99 8.15 18.85 -0.66
C TYR A 99 9.14 18.62 -1.79
N LYS A 100 10.18 19.45 -1.89
CA LYS A 100 11.20 19.34 -2.95
C LYS A 100 11.90 17.99 -2.93
N SER A 101 12.29 17.52 -1.75
CA SER A 101 12.96 16.23 -1.60
C SER A 101 12.04 15.05 -1.89
N ARG A 102 10.75 15.14 -1.52
CA ARG A 102 9.72 14.12 -1.77
C ARG A 102 9.45 13.96 -3.26
N LYS A 103 9.27 15.08 -3.97
CA LYS A 103 9.12 15.12 -5.43
C LYS A 103 10.32 14.49 -6.15
N ASN A 104 11.54 14.82 -5.71
CA ASN A 104 12.75 14.23 -6.27
C ASN A 104 12.83 12.71 -6.05
N ILE A 105 12.46 12.22 -4.87
CA ILE A 105 12.43 10.78 -4.59
C ILE A 105 11.35 10.10 -5.46
N PHE A 106 10.17 10.69 -5.57
CA PHE A 106 9.08 10.18 -6.40
C PHE A 106 9.51 9.96 -7.86
N ILE A 107 10.19 10.95 -8.46
CA ILE A 107 10.73 10.87 -9.81
C ILE A 107 11.86 9.83 -9.89
N LYS A 108 12.87 9.93 -9.00
CA LYS A 108 14.06 9.07 -9.04
C LYS A 108 13.73 7.59 -8.87
N LYS A 109 12.72 7.28 -8.06
CA LYS A 109 12.26 5.91 -7.80
C LYS A 109 11.19 5.44 -8.78
N ASP A 110 10.83 6.27 -9.76
CA ASP A 110 9.78 5.99 -10.77
C ASP A 110 8.47 5.53 -10.13
N LEU A 111 8.03 6.24 -9.08
CA LEU A 111 6.86 5.85 -8.29
C LEU A 111 5.55 6.17 -9.01
N CYS A 112 4.53 5.41 -8.65
CA CYS A 112 3.15 5.64 -9.03
C CYS A 112 2.27 5.67 -7.77
N ARG A 113 1.29 6.58 -7.74
CA ARG A 113 0.26 6.69 -6.69
C ARG A 113 -1.10 6.51 -7.35
N GLY A 114 -2.02 5.80 -6.71
CA GLY A 114 -3.34 5.59 -7.28
C GLY A 114 -4.29 4.93 -6.31
N GLY A 115 -5.56 4.90 -6.70
CA GLY A 115 -6.64 4.33 -5.90
C GLY A 115 -8.01 4.64 -6.50
N THR A 116 -9.05 4.39 -5.71
CA THR A 116 -10.43 4.74 -6.05
C THR A 116 -10.93 5.77 -5.06
N ILE A 117 -11.47 6.87 -5.57
CA ILE A 117 -12.08 7.93 -4.75
C ILE A 117 -13.58 7.93 -4.97
N GLY A 118 -14.33 8.18 -3.91
CA GLY A 118 -15.75 8.52 -3.99
C GLY A 118 -15.92 10.03 -4.00
N PHE A 119 -16.91 10.55 -4.73
CA PHE A 119 -17.29 11.96 -4.71
C PHE A 119 -18.79 12.08 -4.44
N ARG A 120 -19.25 13.28 -4.03
CA ARG A 120 -20.66 13.55 -3.71
C ARG A 120 -21.24 12.49 -2.78
N ASP A 121 -20.80 12.42 -1.52
CA ASP A 121 -21.31 11.45 -0.53
C ASP A 121 -21.40 9.99 -1.03
N ARG A 122 -20.46 9.58 -1.90
CA ARG A 122 -20.35 8.24 -2.52
C ARG A 122 -21.39 7.91 -3.59
N TYR A 123 -22.01 8.91 -4.21
CA TYR A 123 -22.88 8.73 -5.37
C TYR A 123 -22.12 8.44 -6.68
N GLY A 124 -20.80 8.62 -6.69
CA GLY A 124 -19.95 8.18 -7.80
C GLY A 124 -18.52 7.89 -7.35
N TYR A 125 -17.81 7.16 -8.20
CA TYR A 125 -16.44 6.70 -7.99
C TYR A 125 -15.58 6.88 -9.23
N VAL A 126 -14.33 7.29 -9.00
CA VAL A 126 -13.31 7.44 -10.04
C VAL A 126 -12.06 6.71 -9.60
N LYS A 127 -11.48 5.94 -10.52
CA LYS A 127 -10.13 5.39 -10.36
C LYS A 127 -9.13 6.40 -10.87
N PHE A 128 -8.06 6.63 -10.11
CA PHE A 128 -7.00 7.54 -10.51
C PHE A 128 -5.62 6.89 -10.40
N LEU A 129 -4.73 7.32 -11.27
CA LEU A 129 -3.31 7.03 -11.20
C LEU A 129 -2.53 8.33 -11.44
N PHE A 130 -1.43 8.49 -10.72
CA PHE A 130 -0.53 9.62 -10.81
C PHE A 130 0.91 9.12 -10.88
N SER A 131 1.65 9.56 -11.89
CA SER A 131 3.07 9.28 -12.06
C SER A 131 3.68 10.35 -12.95
N THR A 132 5.01 10.45 -12.91
CA THR A 132 5.77 11.22 -13.89
C THR A 132 6.15 10.35 -15.08
N ASN A 133 6.27 10.97 -16.25
CA ASN A 133 6.96 10.43 -17.41
C ASN A 133 8.03 11.43 -17.87
N GLY A 134 8.85 11.06 -18.87
CA GLY A 134 9.91 11.94 -19.37
C GLY A 134 9.43 13.30 -19.90
N SER A 135 8.12 13.49 -20.09
CA SER A 135 7.49 14.74 -20.55
C SER A 135 6.80 15.56 -19.45
N GLY A 136 6.63 15.03 -18.23
CA GLY A 136 5.97 15.75 -17.14
C GLY A 136 5.20 14.86 -16.16
N ALA A 137 4.45 15.49 -15.26
CA ALA A 137 3.55 14.81 -14.34
C ALA A 137 2.18 14.62 -14.99
N ILE A 138 1.61 13.41 -14.86
CA ILE A 138 0.30 13.07 -15.42
C ILE A 138 -0.58 12.50 -14.32
N LEU A 139 -1.80 13.05 -14.21
CA LEU A 139 -2.91 12.49 -13.47
C LEU A 139 -3.90 11.89 -14.48
N ILE A 140 -4.09 10.57 -14.42
CA ILE A 140 -5.00 9.86 -15.31
C ILE A 140 -6.18 9.27 -14.51
N LEU A 141 -7.38 9.44 -15.05
CA LEU A 141 -8.64 9.19 -14.36
C LEU A 141 -9.55 8.30 -15.23
N LYS A 142 -10.20 7.31 -14.64
CA LYS A 142 -11.25 6.51 -15.27
C LYS A 142 -12.52 6.60 -14.45
N HIS A 143 -13.63 6.94 -15.09
CA HIS A 143 -14.96 6.73 -14.54
C HIS A 143 -15.12 5.27 -14.11
N ASP A 144 -15.58 5.03 -12.89
CA ASP A 144 -15.86 3.68 -12.36
C ASP A 144 -17.37 3.50 -12.16
N TYR A 145 -18.01 4.44 -11.47
CA TYR A 145 -19.46 4.40 -11.17
C TYR A 145 -20.01 5.81 -10.93
N GLY A 146 -21.31 6.01 -11.13
CA GLY A 146 -22.00 7.29 -10.90
C GLY A 146 -22.42 7.97 -12.21
N ILE A 147 -22.93 9.18 -12.12
CA ILE A 147 -23.41 9.95 -13.28
C ILE A 147 -22.74 11.34 -13.24
N ASN A 148 -22.41 11.89 -14.41
CA ASN A 148 -21.86 13.23 -14.58
C ASN A 148 -20.51 13.46 -13.86
N VAL A 149 -19.59 12.49 -13.85
CA VAL A 149 -18.26 12.64 -13.21
C VAL A 149 -17.56 13.93 -13.65
N LEU A 150 -17.62 14.25 -14.93
CA LEU A 150 -17.01 15.44 -15.50
C LEU A 150 -17.50 16.75 -14.86
N LYS A 151 -18.79 16.83 -14.50
CA LYS A 151 -19.35 17.97 -13.76
C LYS A 151 -18.70 18.16 -12.39
N TYR A 152 -18.23 17.07 -11.78
CA TYR A 152 -17.59 17.04 -10.46
C TYR A 152 -16.07 16.90 -10.55
N ILE A 153 -15.47 17.05 -11.75
CA ILE A 153 -14.05 16.81 -11.97
C ILE A 153 -13.17 17.69 -11.06
N LYS A 154 -13.60 18.91 -10.78
CA LYS A 154 -12.89 19.83 -9.87
C LYS A 154 -12.90 19.34 -8.42
N GLU A 155 -14.04 18.88 -7.91
CA GLU A 155 -14.16 18.27 -6.58
C GLU A 155 -13.25 17.04 -6.47
N ILE A 156 -13.30 16.17 -7.48
CA ILE A 156 -12.45 14.98 -7.61
C ILE A 156 -10.96 15.35 -7.57
N ILE A 157 -10.54 16.35 -8.36
CA ILE A 157 -9.16 16.82 -8.39
C ILE A 157 -8.75 17.41 -7.05
N ASP A 158 -9.61 18.19 -6.39
CA ASP A 158 -9.30 18.78 -5.10
C ASP A 158 -9.13 17.70 -4.02
N ILE A 159 -9.93 16.63 -4.04
CA ILE A 159 -9.75 15.44 -3.18
C ILE A 159 -8.38 14.80 -3.46
N ILE A 160 -8.08 14.49 -4.73
CA ILE A 160 -6.81 13.86 -5.13
C ILE A 160 -5.61 14.73 -4.73
N ASN A 161 -5.71 16.03 -4.98
CA ASN A 161 -4.67 17.00 -4.69
C ASN A 161 -4.36 17.02 -3.19
N ASN A 162 -5.39 17.17 -2.36
CA ASN A 162 -5.22 17.33 -0.92
C ASN A 162 -4.87 16.03 -0.20
N GLU A 163 -5.46 14.90 -0.58
CA GLU A 163 -5.28 13.63 0.12
C GLU A 163 -4.09 12.80 -0.38
N TYR A 164 -3.65 13.00 -1.64
CA TYR A 164 -2.66 12.12 -2.27
C TYR A 164 -1.44 12.86 -2.82
N LEU A 165 -1.62 14.00 -3.50
CA LEU A 165 -0.51 14.63 -4.25
C LEU A 165 0.28 15.62 -3.42
N LYS A 166 -0.38 16.42 -2.56
CA LYS A 166 0.30 17.37 -1.68
C LYS A 166 1.34 16.67 -0.81
N ASP A 167 1.02 15.52 -0.23
CA ASP A 167 2.00 14.77 0.56
C ASP A 167 3.23 14.30 -0.24
N ILE A 168 3.12 14.13 -1.56
CA ILE A 168 4.24 13.77 -2.45
C ILE A 168 5.07 15.01 -2.84
N GLY A 169 4.54 16.22 -2.62
CA GLY A 169 5.13 17.48 -3.07
C GLY A 169 4.65 17.95 -4.43
N TYR A 170 3.47 17.49 -4.86
CA TYR A 170 2.79 17.99 -6.05
C TYR A 170 1.55 18.78 -5.70
N ASP A 171 1.30 19.83 -6.46
CA ASP A 171 0.00 20.49 -6.51
C ASP A 171 -0.51 20.52 -7.95
N VAL A 172 -1.72 20.02 -8.17
CA VAL A 172 -2.28 19.84 -9.52
C VAL A 172 -2.27 21.14 -10.33
N PHE A 173 -2.65 22.25 -9.71
CA PHE A 173 -2.81 23.52 -10.39
C PHE A 173 -1.48 24.25 -10.50
N PHE A 174 -0.72 24.34 -9.41
CA PHE A 174 0.58 25.01 -9.39
C PHE A 174 1.61 24.33 -10.30
N ASP A 175 1.68 23.00 -10.28
CA ASP A 175 2.59 22.23 -11.13
C ASP A 175 2.06 22.01 -12.54
N LYS A 176 0.87 22.51 -12.87
CA LYS A 176 0.21 22.37 -14.18
C LYS A 176 0.19 20.93 -14.66
N ILE A 177 -0.22 20.03 -13.78
CA ILE A 177 -0.24 18.58 -14.03
C ILE A 177 -1.19 18.29 -15.19
N GLU A 178 -0.76 17.46 -16.13
CA GLU A 178 -1.60 17.04 -17.24
C GLU A 178 -2.67 16.06 -16.75
N ILE A 179 -3.94 16.36 -17.03
CA ILE A 179 -5.08 15.56 -16.58
C ILE A 179 -5.73 14.88 -17.76
N LEU A 180 -5.74 13.55 -17.72
CA LEU A 180 -6.37 12.70 -18.72
C LEU A 180 -7.56 11.99 -18.09
N PHE A 181 -8.71 12.00 -18.75
CA PHE A 181 -9.93 11.40 -18.25
C PHE A 181 -10.59 10.49 -19.27
N LYS A 182 -11.05 9.32 -18.83
CA LYS A 182 -11.94 8.43 -19.58
C LYS A 182 -13.31 8.47 -18.94
N ASP A 183 -14.31 8.88 -19.72
CA ASP A 183 -15.69 8.99 -19.27
C ASP A 183 -16.46 7.66 -19.42
N GLU A 184 -17.68 7.61 -18.89
CA GLU A 184 -18.56 6.43 -18.87
C GLU A 184 -18.90 5.94 -20.29
N ASP A 185 -19.11 6.86 -21.23
CA ASP A 185 -19.39 6.59 -22.63
C ASP A 185 -18.20 6.01 -23.41
N GLY A 186 -17.03 5.94 -22.76
CA GLY A 186 -15.79 5.46 -23.34
C GLY A 186 -15.03 6.53 -24.13
N THR A 187 -15.38 7.80 -24.02
CA THR A 187 -14.64 8.91 -24.61
C THR A 187 -13.42 9.29 -23.76
N TYR A 188 -12.35 9.73 -24.41
CA TYR A 188 -11.06 10.04 -23.78
C TYR A 188 -10.71 11.51 -23.97
N PHE A 189 -10.60 12.25 -22.87
CA PHE A 189 -10.37 13.68 -22.86
C PHE A 189 -9.06 14.02 -22.16
N LYS A 190 -8.47 15.13 -22.59
CA LYS A 190 -7.52 15.91 -21.82
C LYS A 190 -8.24 17.11 -21.26
N VAL A 191 -8.06 17.34 -19.97
CA VAL A 191 -8.75 18.39 -19.20
C VAL A 191 -7.73 19.45 -18.81
N SER A 192 -8.06 20.71 -19.05
CA SER A 192 -7.23 21.87 -18.68
C SER A 192 -7.98 22.81 -17.74
N PHE A 193 -7.29 23.30 -16.71
CA PHE A 193 -7.83 24.23 -15.74
C PHE A 193 -7.15 25.60 -15.82
N SER A 194 -7.87 26.65 -15.41
CA SER A 194 -7.31 27.98 -15.20
C SER A 194 -6.45 28.00 -13.94
N ASP A 195 -5.70 29.09 -13.73
CA ASP A 195 -4.94 29.30 -12.49
C ASP A 195 -5.87 29.40 -11.25
N LEU A 196 -7.16 29.69 -11.45
CA LEU A 196 -8.21 29.70 -10.42
C LEU A 196 -8.84 28.31 -10.21
N GLY A 197 -8.40 27.30 -10.97
CA GLY A 197 -8.89 25.93 -10.90
C GLY A 197 -10.25 25.71 -11.57
N GLU A 198 -10.70 26.64 -12.41
CA GLU A 198 -11.92 26.46 -13.22
C GLU A 198 -11.60 25.65 -14.47
N LEU A 199 -12.52 24.78 -14.89
CA LEU A 199 -12.37 24.02 -16.13
C LEU A 199 -12.38 24.97 -17.34
N VAL A 200 -11.33 24.95 -18.14
CA VAL A 200 -11.15 25.86 -19.29
C VAL A 200 -11.35 25.15 -20.62
N ASN A 201 -10.89 23.91 -20.74
CA ASN A 201 -10.95 23.19 -22.01
C ASN A 201 -10.98 21.68 -21.80
N GLU A 202 -11.68 21.02 -22.72
CA GLU A 202 -11.73 19.57 -22.87
C GLU A 202 -11.45 19.25 -24.34
N SER A 203 -10.38 18.50 -24.59
CA SER A 203 -10.00 18.09 -25.94
C SER A 203 -9.85 16.59 -26.01
N TYR A 204 -10.32 15.96 -27.09
CA TYR A 204 -10.10 14.54 -27.33
C TYR A 204 -8.60 14.21 -27.31
N TYR A 205 -8.21 13.19 -26.56
CA TYR A 205 -6.80 12.81 -26.39
C TYR A 205 -6.39 11.58 -27.23
N GLY A 206 -7.30 10.62 -27.40
CA GLY A 206 -7.02 9.37 -28.11
C GLY A 206 -6.99 8.14 -27.21
N LYS A 207 -7.81 7.14 -27.55
CA LYS A 207 -7.93 5.87 -26.81
C LYS A 207 -6.62 5.11 -26.63
N GLU A 208 -5.88 4.90 -27.71
CA GLU A 208 -4.68 4.04 -27.69
C GLU A 208 -3.58 4.59 -26.78
N LEU A 209 -3.31 5.90 -26.88
CA LEU A 209 -2.31 6.57 -26.07
C LEU A 209 -2.72 6.58 -24.58
N PHE A 210 -3.99 6.87 -24.29
CA PHE A 210 -4.53 6.83 -22.93
C PHE A 210 -4.36 5.45 -22.30
N GLU A 211 -4.84 4.38 -22.96
CA GLU A 211 -4.81 3.03 -22.39
C GLU A 211 -3.37 2.50 -22.23
N LYS A 212 -2.44 2.94 -23.09
CA LYS A 212 -1.01 2.68 -22.94
C LYS A 212 -0.43 3.34 -21.68
N ILE A 213 -0.76 4.62 -21.43
CA ILE A 213 -0.33 5.33 -20.21
C ILE A 213 -0.93 4.67 -18.99
N TRP A 214 -2.23 4.37 -19.01
CA TRP A 214 -2.93 3.69 -17.93
C TRP A 214 -2.27 2.37 -17.56
N SER A 215 -2.07 1.48 -18.54
CA SER A 215 -1.44 0.16 -18.33
C SER A 215 -0.02 0.28 -17.77
N THR A 216 0.73 1.29 -18.22
CA THR A 216 2.09 1.57 -17.71
C THR A 216 2.03 1.98 -16.23
N PHE A 217 1.11 2.87 -15.87
CA PHE A 217 0.98 3.36 -14.50
C PHE A 217 0.42 2.29 -13.56
N GLU A 218 -0.53 1.46 -14.01
CA GLU A 218 -0.99 0.28 -13.26
C GLU A 218 0.14 -0.70 -13.01
N TYR A 219 0.96 -0.99 -14.03
CA TYR A 219 2.11 -1.85 -13.85
C TYR A 219 3.08 -1.29 -12.80
N LYS A 220 3.38 0.03 -12.82
CA LYS A 220 4.22 0.68 -11.79
C LYS A 220 3.61 0.58 -10.39
N LEU A 221 2.31 0.82 -10.26
CA LEU A 221 1.57 0.71 -9.00
C LEU A 221 1.67 -0.71 -8.43
N ASN A 222 1.40 -1.71 -9.28
CA ASN A 222 1.41 -3.12 -8.91
C ASN A 222 2.82 -3.68 -8.66
N LYS A 223 3.85 -3.17 -9.35
CA LYS A 223 5.25 -3.53 -9.12
C LYS A 223 5.72 -3.17 -7.70
N LYS A 224 5.19 -2.09 -7.11
CA LYS A 224 5.46 -1.72 -5.70
C LYS A 224 4.71 -2.63 -4.71
N ASN A 225 3.48 -3.05 -5.05
CA ASN A 225 2.71 -4.01 -4.24
C ASN A 225 3.37 -5.40 -4.20
N ASN A 226 4.12 -5.77 -5.24
CA ASN A 226 4.90 -7.01 -5.28
C ASN A 226 6.25 -6.92 -4.52
N GLY A 227 6.57 -5.78 -3.90
CA GLY A 227 7.80 -5.54 -3.13
C GLY A 227 7.61 -5.34 -1.63
N GLY A 228 6.39 -5.42 -1.10
CA GLY A 228 6.10 -5.25 0.32
C GLY A 228 4.64 -5.43 0.65
N THR A 229 4.33 -6.56 1.29
CA THR A 229 3.09 -6.94 2.01
C THR A 229 1.94 -5.92 1.97
N GLY A 230 1.00 -6.13 1.05
CA GLY A 230 -0.28 -5.43 0.98
C GLY A 230 -1.26 -6.12 0.04
N ASN A 231 -1.51 -7.42 0.25
CA ASN A 231 -2.41 -8.22 -0.60
C ASN A 231 -3.87 -8.10 -0.14
N GLU A 232 -4.41 -6.88 -0.14
CA GLU A 232 -5.83 -6.64 0.12
C GLU A 232 -6.56 -6.55 -1.22
N VAL A 233 -7.41 -7.52 -1.51
CA VAL A 233 -8.10 -7.62 -2.80
C VAL A 233 -9.59 -7.87 -2.57
N PHE A 234 -10.42 -7.01 -3.15
CA PHE A 234 -11.86 -7.23 -3.26
C PHE A 234 -12.18 -7.89 -4.61
N PHE A 235 -12.95 -8.98 -4.55
CA PHE A 235 -13.45 -9.68 -5.71
C PHE A 235 -14.93 -9.35 -5.87
N PHE A 236 -15.33 -8.94 -7.07
CA PHE A 236 -16.75 -8.80 -7.39
C PHE A 236 -17.37 -10.19 -7.57
N ALA A 237 -18.70 -10.27 -7.47
CA ALA A 237 -19.41 -11.53 -7.73
C ALA A 237 -19.11 -12.06 -9.15
N LYS A 238 -19.08 -13.39 -9.30
CA LYS A 238 -18.78 -14.10 -10.55
C LYS A 238 -17.34 -13.89 -11.07
N GLN A 239 -16.36 -13.81 -10.18
CA GLN A 239 -14.93 -13.76 -10.51
C GLN A 239 -14.11 -14.96 -9.98
N PRO A 240 -14.58 -16.22 -10.06
CA PRO A 240 -13.90 -17.36 -9.45
C PRO A 240 -12.50 -17.61 -10.03
N TYR A 241 -12.29 -17.39 -11.34
CA TYR A 241 -10.96 -17.57 -11.95
C TYR A 241 -9.95 -16.52 -11.49
N THR A 242 -10.35 -15.25 -11.39
CA THR A 242 -9.50 -14.16 -10.89
C THR A 242 -9.12 -14.43 -9.43
N ALA A 243 -10.10 -14.81 -8.62
CA ALA A 243 -9.93 -15.23 -7.23
C ALA A 243 -8.92 -16.39 -7.11
N TYR A 244 -9.13 -17.45 -7.89
CA TYR A 244 -8.23 -18.61 -7.93
C TYR A 244 -6.78 -18.23 -8.22
N LYS A 245 -6.53 -17.34 -9.20
CA LYS A 245 -5.18 -16.88 -9.53
C LYS A 245 -4.50 -16.19 -8.34
N HIS A 246 -5.22 -15.34 -7.61
CA HIS A 246 -4.67 -14.66 -6.43
C HIS A 246 -4.38 -15.61 -5.26
N ILE A 247 -5.29 -16.56 -4.99
CA ILE A 247 -5.06 -17.59 -3.96
C ILE A 247 -3.88 -18.48 -4.34
N ARG A 248 -3.75 -18.84 -5.64
CA ARG A 248 -2.60 -19.58 -6.15
C ARG A 248 -1.30 -18.85 -5.92
N GLU A 249 -1.22 -17.57 -6.29
CA GLU A 249 -0.02 -16.74 -6.06
C GLU A 249 0.33 -16.64 -4.57
N CYS A 250 -0.69 -16.53 -3.70
CA CYS A 250 -0.52 -16.55 -2.26
C CYS A 250 0.10 -17.86 -1.78
N ILE A 251 -0.49 -19.01 -2.12
CA ILE A 251 -0.02 -20.34 -1.72
C ILE A 251 1.39 -20.63 -2.26
N GLN A 252 1.66 -20.27 -3.52
CA GLN A 252 2.97 -20.48 -4.16
C GLN A 252 4.09 -19.60 -3.59
N SER A 253 3.76 -18.56 -2.82
CA SER A 253 4.77 -17.72 -2.16
C SER A 253 5.36 -18.33 -0.89
N ALA A 254 4.84 -19.47 -0.44
CA ALA A 254 5.29 -20.16 0.78
C ALA A 254 6.71 -20.73 0.64
N ASN A 255 7.49 -20.63 1.72
CA ASN A 255 8.85 -21.16 1.78
C ASN A 255 9.06 -22.18 2.90
N LYS A 256 8.20 -22.18 3.93
CA LYS A 256 8.34 -23.02 5.12
C LYS A 256 7.05 -23.71 5.53
N GLU A 257 5.96 -22.94 5.65
CA GLU A 257 4.70 -23.49 6.15
C GLU A 257 3.49 -22.81 5.50
N ILE A 258 2.49 -23.63 5.22
CA ILE A 258 1.13 -23.21 4.90
C ILE A 258 0.20 -23.76 5.97
N PHE A 259 -0.53 -22.88 6.65
CA PHE A 259 -1.54 -23.27 7.63
C PHE A 259 -2.90 -22.67 7.28
N ILE A 260 -3.82 -23.53 6.83
CA ILE A 260 -5.16 -23.16 6.36
C ILE A 260 -6.18 -23.43 7.46
N ILE A 261 -7.07 -22.48 7.67
CA ILE A 261 -8.24 -22.58 8.54
C ILE A 261 -9.44 -22.26 7.65
N ASP A 262 -10.17 -23.29 7.25
CA ASP A 262 -11.40 -23.12 6.47
C ASP A 262 -12.40 -24.20 6.89
N PRO A 263 -13.59 -23.82 7.41
CA PRO A 263 -14.61 -24.78 7.82
C PRO A 263 -15.03 -25.77 6.72
N TYR A 264 -14.81 -25.43 5.44
CA TYR A 264 -15.35 -26.15 4.30
C TYR A 264 -14.29 -26.36 3.20
N ILE A 265 -13.54 -27.45 3.31
CA ILE A 265 -12.51 -27.82 2.32
C ILE A 265 -13.05 -28.86 1.32
N SER A 266 -12.89 -28.60 0.02
CA SER A 266 -13.08 -29.58 -1.06
C SER A 266 -11.76 -29.98 -1.72
N SER A 267 -11.83 -30.85 -2.74
CA SER A 267 -10.67 -31.47 -3.40
C SER A 267 -9.85 -30.50 -4.27
N ASP A 268 -10.41 -29.38 -4.67
CA ASP A 268 -9.79 -28.32 -5.47
C ASP A 268 -8.55 -27.68 -4.80
N ILE A 269 -8.51 -27.57 -3.47
CA ILE A 269 -7.35 -27.00 -2.78
C ILE A 269 -6.08 -27.85 -2.96
N PHE A 270 -6.21 -29.16 -3.19
CA PHE A 270 -5.06 -30.06 -3.27
C PHE A 270 -4.25 -29.83 -4.55
N GLU A 271 -4.90 -29.44 -5.65
CA GLU A 271 -4.20 -29.03 -6.87
C GLU A 271 -3.30 -27.81 -6.64
N LEU A 272 -3.75 -26.87 -5.80
CA LEU A 272 -2.95 -25.69 -5.43
C LEU A 272 -1.77 -26.06 -4.52
N LEU A 273 -2.00 -26.94 -3.55
CA LEU A 273 -0.99 -27.39 -2.61
C LEU A 273 0.10 -28.23 -3.29
N GLU A 274 -0.26 -29.03 -4.30
CA GLU A 274 0.68 -29.82 -5.10
C GLU A 274 1.73 -28.93 -5.79
N MET A 275 1.36 -27.71 -6.18
CA MET A 275 2.27 -26.77 -6.85
C MET A 275 3.36 -26.17 -5.94
N THR A 276 3.36 -26.50 -4.66
CA THR A 276 4.33 -26.00 -3.68
C THR A 276 5.42 -27.05 -3.41
N ASP A 277 6.61 -26.64 -3.01
CA ASP A 277 7.75 -27.53 -2.73
C ASP A 277 7.42 -28.54 -1.60
N GLU A 278 7.78 -29.82 -1.77
CA GLU A 278 7.47 -30.92 -0.83
C GLU A 278 8.06 -30.70 0.59
N SER A 279 9.09 -29.86 0.71
CA SER A 279 9.66 -29.47 2.01
C SER A 279 8.77 -28.55 2.84
N ILE A 280 7.78 -27.90 2.21
CA ILE A 280 6.84 -27.00 2.89
C ILE A 280 5.85 -27.82 3.72
N LYS A 281 5.78 -27.51 5.00
CA LYS A 281 4.82 -28.10 5.92
C LYS A 281 3.42 -27.55 5.64
N ILE A 282 2.43 -28.43 5.49
CA ILE A 282 1.05 -28.04 5.22
C ILE A 282 0.16 -28.55 6.35
N ARG A 283 -0.62 -27.63 6.93
CA ARG A 283 -1.60 -27.92 7.97
C ARG A 283 -2.96 -27.37 7.57
N ILE A 284 -4.01 -28.13 7.84
CA ILE A 284 -5.39 -27.68 7.60
C ILE A 284 -6.26 -27.92 8.83
N ILE A 285 -6.89 -26.88 9.36
CA ILE A 285 -8.05 -27.00 10.26
C ILE A 285 -9.30 -26.84 9.42
N THR A 286 -10.20 -27.83 9.50
CA THR A 286 -11.49 -27.77 8.81
C THR A 286 -12.60 -28.36 9.66
N MET A 287 -13.84 -27.89 9.48
CA MET A 287 -14.99 -28.49 10.17
C MET A 287 -15.47 -29.71 9.38
N LYS A 288 -15.49 -29.60 8.05
CA LYS A 288 -16.04 -30.63 7.17
C LYS A 288 -15.31 -30.67 5.82
N LEU A 289 -14.84 -31.87 5.47
CA LEU A 289 -14.41 -32.19 4.11
C LEU A 289 -15.63 -32.41 3.22
N GLN A 290 -15.64 -31.78 2.05
CA GLN A 290 -16.71 -31.85 1.07
C GLN A 290 -16.38 -32.80 -0.08
N GLY A 291 -17.41 -33.42 -0.65
CA GLY A 291 -17.27 -34.30 -1.82
C GLY A 291 -16.29 -35.44 -1.56
N ASP A 292 -15.33 -35.60 -2.46
CA ASP A 292 -14.28 -36.63 -2.42
C ASP A 292 -13.01 -36.18 -1.69
N ALA A 293 -12.98 -35.00 -1.07
CA ALA A 293 -11.79 -34.41 -0.45
C ALA A 293 -11.13 -35.31 0.59
N LYS A 294 -11.88 -36.17 1.30
CA LYS A 294 -11.29 -37.15 2.22
C LYS A 294 -10.41 -38.17 1.50
N VAL A 295 -10.89 -38.70 0.38
CA VAL A 295 -10.15 -39.68 -0.43
C VAL A 295 -8.92 -39.02 -1.06
N VAL A 296 -9.07 -37.77 -1.54
CA VAL A 296 -7.96 -37.00 -2.10
C VAL A 296 -6.92 -36.68 -1.02
N ALA A 297 -7.34 -36.23 0.17
CA ALA A 297 -6.44 -35.94 1.29
C ALA A 297 -5.63 -37.17 1.73
N ASP A 298 -6.26 -38.33 1.82
CA ASP A 298 -5.60 -39.58 2.21
C ASP A 298 -4.55 -40.02 1.17
N LYS A 299 -4.81 -39.80 -0.12
CA LYS A 299 -3.84 -40.05 -1.20
C LYS A 299 -2.70 -39.03 -1.17
N PHE A 300 -3.04 -37.75 -1.11
CA PHE A 300 -2.08 -36.64 -1.06
C PHE A 300 -1.12 -36.78 0.13
N LYS A 301 -1.63 -37.15 1.31
CA LYS A 301 -0.81 -37.40 2.51
C LYS A 301 0.20 -38.53 2.32
N LYS A 302 -0.18 -39.59 1.59
CA LYS A 302 0.68 -40.74 1.33
C LYS A 302 1.81 -40.41 0.35
N GLU A 303 1.53 -39.60 -0.67
CA GLU A 303 2.50 -39.27 -1.72
C GLU A 303 3.44 -38.14 -1.31
N ARG A 304 2.89 -37.03 -0.80
CA ARG A 304 3.67 -35.82 -0.51
C ARG A 304 4.40 -35.88 0.83
N GLY A 305 3.80 -36.50 1.85
CA GLY A 305 4.24 -36.29 3.23
C GLY A 305 4.04 -34.83 3.69
N ASN A 306 4.62 -34.45 4.84
CA ASN A 306 4.58 -33.09 5.42
C ASN A 306 3.21 -32.39 5.45
N PHE A 307 2.13 -33.16 5.37
CA PHE A 307 0.75 -32.70 5.30
C PHE A 307 -0.06 -33.37 6.41
N ASP A 308 -0.83 -32.58 7.15
CA ASP A 308 -1.81 -33.10 8.10
C ASP A 308 -3.03 -32.20 8.16
N PHE A 309 -4.14 -32.74 8.68
CA PHE A 309 -5.34 -31.96 8.95
C PHE A 309 -5.98 -32.34 10.29
N ARG A 310 -6.77 -31.41 10.83
CA ARG A 310 -7.50 -31.55 12.08
C ARG A 310 -8.93 -31.08 11.90
N PHE A 311 -9.87 -31.80 12.51
CA PHE A 311 -11.26 -31.39 12.55
C PHE A 311 -11.53 -30.44 13.72
N SER A 312 -12.18 -29.31 13.45
CA SER A 312 -12.65 -28.37 14.48
C SER A 312 -13.74 -27.45 13.93
N ASP A 313 -14.72 -27.12 14.77
CA ASP A 313 -15.80 -26.16 14.51
C ASP A 313 -15.58 -24.81 15.22
N LYS A 314 -14.42 -24.61 15.87
CA LYS A 314 -14.10 -23.43 16.68
C LYS A 314 -13.81 -22.16 15.88
N PHE A 315 -13.81 -22.24 14.55
CA PHE A 315 -13.54 -21.12 13.65
C PHE A 315 -14.76 -20.83 12.77
N HIS A 316 -15.25 -19.61 12.84
CA HIS A 316 -16.23 -19.07 11.89
C HIS A 316 -15.54 -18.46 10.67
N ASP A 317 -14.52 -17.66 10.93
CA ASP A 317 -13.73 -16.97 9.92
C ASP A 317 -12.66 -17.90 9.34
N ARG A 318 -12.12 -17.47 8.20
CA ARG A 318 -11.19 -18.26 7.41
C ARG A 318 -9.86 -17.56 7.32
N TYR A 319 -8.81 -18.33 7.48
CA TYR A 319 -7.46 -17.82 7.46
C TYR A 319 -6.54 -18.70 6.63
N ILE A 320 -5.60 -18.06 5.95
CA ILE A 320 -4.43 -18.73 5.39
C ILE A 320 -3.20 -18.08 5.97
N PHE A 321 -2.38 -18.85 6.64
CA PHE A 321 -1.02 -18.47 6.98
C PHE A 321 -0.08 -19.01 5.91
N VAL A 322 0.69 -18.12 5.31
CA VAL A 322 1.83 -18.44 4.45
C VAL A 322 3.08 -17.88 5.11
N ASP A 323 3.90 -18.77 5.65
CA ASP A 323 5.02 -18.44 6.51
C ASP A 323 4.60 -17.49 7.65
N ASN A 324 5.07 -16.24 7.63
CA ASN A 324 4.78 -15.23 8.65
C ASN A 324 3.61 -14.30 8.27
N THR A 325 2.95 -14.55 7.14
CA THR A 325 1.86 -13.71 6.63
C THR A 325 0.53 -14.39 6.86
N CYS A 326 -0.45 -13.64 7.39
CA CYS A 326 -1.79 -14.15 7.66
C CYS A 326 -2.77 -13.41 6.75
N TYR A 327 -3.60 -14.16 6.03
CA TYR A 327 -4.68 -13.64 5.21
C TYR A 327 -6.01 -14.07 5.82
N MET A 328 -6.97 -13.14 5.89
CA MET A 328 -8.36 -13.40 6.21
C MET A 328 -9.16 -13.49 4.90
N LEU A 329 -10.03 -14.49 4.81
CA LEU A 329 -10.86 -14.75 3.64
C LEU A 329 -12.34 -14.50 3.97
N GLY A 330 -13.01 -13.71 3.14
CA GLY A 330 -14.45 -13.42 3.27
C GLY A 330 -15.37 -14.60 2.92
N SER A 331 -14.86 -15.63 2.26
CA SER A 331 -15.61 -16.83 1.87
C SER A 331 -14.69 -18.05 1.81
N SER A 332 -15.27 -19.26 1.73
CA SER A 332 -14.48 -20.49 1.68
C SER A 332 -13.70 -20.59 0.38
N LEU A 333 -12.55 -21.24 0.43
CA LEU A 333 -11.65 -21.43 -0.71
C LEU A 333 -12.37 -22.06 -1.90
N ASN A 334 -13.24 -23.03 -1.64
CA ASN A 334 -14.00 -23.76 -2.64
C ASN A 334 -15.05 -22.95 -3.42
N SER A 335 -15.40 -21.76 -2.93
CA SER A 335 -16.41 -20.87 -3.51
C SER A 335 -15.89 -19.43 -3.59
N PHE A 336 -14.57 -19.26 -3.49
CA PHE A 336 -13.94 -17.95 -3.42
C PHE A 336 -14.09 -17.22 -4.77
N GLY A 337 -14.74 -16.06 -4.76
CA GLY A 337 -15.03 -15.27 -5.96
C GLY A 337 -16.36 -15.61 -6.66
N ASP A 338 -17.12 -16.62 -6.20
CA ASP A 338 -18.47 -16.86 -6.73
C ASP A 338 -19.41 -15.68 -6.41
N ARG A 339 -19.28 -15.18 -5.17
CA ARG A 339 -19.92 -13.96 -4.68
C ARG A 339 -18.85 -12.93 -4.33
N ALA A 340 -19.29 -11.69 -4.13
CA ALA A 340 -18.40 -10.64 -3.68
C ALA A 340 -17.73 -11.03 -2.35
N THR A 341 -16.40 -10.95 -2.31
CA THR A 341 -15.60 -11.42 -1.17
C THR A 341 -14.27 -10.68 -1.12
N THR A 342 -13.53 -10.82 -0.04
CA THR A 342 -12.23 -10.17 0.17
C THR A 342 -11.17 -11.16 0.61
N LEU A 343 -9.95 -10.92 0.13
CA LEU A 343 -8.71 -11.46 0.71
C LEU A 343 -7.99 -10.28 1.36
N VAL A 344 -7.75 -10.36 2.67
CA VAL A 344 -7.18 -9.23 3.44
C VAL A 344 -5.97 -9.71 4.22
N SER A 345 -4.82 -9.02 4.10
CA SER A 345 -3.66 -9.29 4.94
C SER A 345 -3.88 -8.75 6.36
N VAL A 346 -3.69 -9.59 7.37
CA VAL A 346 -3.75 -9.20 8.78
C VAL A 346 -2.40 -8.62 9.19
N ASN A 347 -2.28 -7.29 9.09
CA ASN A 347 -1.02 -6.58 9.31
C ASN A 347 -0.74 -6.24 10.79
N ASP A 348 -1.77 -6.10 11.65
CA ASP A 348 -1.55 -5.88 13.10
C ASP A 348 -0.93 -7.15 13.71
N VAL A 349 0.31 -7.02 14.18
CA VAL A 349 1.12 -8.11 14.73
C VAL A 349 0.44 -8.77 15.94
N ARG A 350 -0.28 -8.02 16.77
CA ARG A 350 -0.96 -8.55 17.96
C ARG A 350 -2.15 -9.41 17.56
N VAL A 351 -2.95 -8.93 16.61
CA VAL A 351 -4.11 -9.66 16.09
C VAL A 351 -3.64 -10.94 15.40
N LYS A 352 -2.65 -10.83 14.50
CA LYS A 352 -2.06 -11.99 13.82
C LYS A 352 -1.57 -13.05 14.81
N LYS A 353 -0.79 -12.65 15.83
CA LYS A 353 -0.30 -13.57 16.87
C LYS A 353 -1.43 -14.20 17.67
N ALA A 354 -2.48 -13.45 17.99
CA ALA A 354 -3.64 -14.00 18.71
C ALA A 354 -4.36 -15.08 17.90
N ILE A 355 -4.57 -14.85 16.60
CA ILE A 355 -5.16 -15.83 15.69
C ILE A 355 -4.28 -17.08 15.61
N GLU A 356 -2.98 -16.89 15.36
CA GLU A 356 -2.01 -17.98 15.26
C GLU A 356 -1.95 -18.82 16.54
N GLN A 357 -1.83 -18.18 17.71
CA GLN A 357 -1.80 -18.87 19.00
C GLN A 357 -3.08 -19.65 19.28
N TYR A 358 -4.24 -19.09 18.93
CA TYR A 358 -5.50 -19.80 19.07
C TYR A 358 -5.58 -20.99 18.10
N ALA A 359 -5.16 -20.82 16.84
CA ALA A 359 -5.08 -21.90 15.86
C ALA A 359 -4.14 -23.03 16.31
N GLU A 360 -2.98 -22.70 16.88
CA GLU A 360 -2.09 -23.68 17.48
C GLU A 360 -2.75 -24.41 18.66
N SER A 361 -3.47 -23.70 19.53
CA SER A 361 -4.17 -24.32 20.65
C SER A 361 -5.21 -25.34 20.19
N VAL A 362 -5.94 -25.02 19.12
CA VAL A 362 -6.92 -25.93 18.49
C VAL A 362 -6.21 -27.08 17.78
N TRP A 363 -5.06 -26.84 17.16
CA TRP A 363 -4.27 -27.86 16.47
C TRP A 363 -3.77 -28.97 17.41
N PHE A 364 -3.33 -28.59 18.61
CA PHE A 364 -2.80 -29.51 19.63
C PHE A 364 -3.83 -30.02 20.63
N GLU A 365 -5.08 -29.58 20.55
CA GLU A 365 -6.16 -30.11 21.36
C GLU A 365 -6.39 -31.59 21.04
N ARG A 366 -6.56 -32.42 22.09
CA ARG A 366 -6.84 -33.84 21.90
C ARG A 366 -8.19 -33.98 21.21
N GLN A 367 -8.18 -34.56 20.01
CA GLN A 367 -9.41 -34.92 19.30
C GLN A 367 -10.06 -36.08 20.08
N ILE A 368 -11.34 -35.92 20.46
CA ILE A 368 -12.13 -36.95 21.17
C ILE A 368 -12.51 -38.06 20.20
#